data_AF-A0A660QRG9-F1
#
_entry.id   AF-A0A660QRG9-F1
#
_cell.length_a   1.000
_cell.length_b   1.000
_cell.length_c   1.000
_cell.angle_alpha   90.00
_cell.angle_beta   90.00
_cell.angle_gamma   90.00
#
_symmetry.space_group_name_H-M   'P 1'
#
loop_
_entity.id
_entity.type
_entity.pdbx_description
1 polymer ?
#
loop_
_entity_poly.entity_id
_entity_poly.type
_entity_poly.pdbx_seq_one_letter_code
_entity_poly.pdbx_strand_id
1 'polypeptide(L)'
;MWVMVDDDRLPLADGEVPEEKMVRFRTLGCYPLTGAIESEADTVEKIVEEMMTTRLSERSTRAIDRDGDASMEQKKREGYF
;
A
#
# COMPACT_ATOMS: atom_id res chain seq x y z
N MET A 1 4.98 -3.85 4.70
CA MET A 1 3.67 -3.32 4.27
C MET A 1 2.69 -3.76 5.32
N TRP A 2 1.92 -2.83 5.87
CA TRP A 2 0.89 -3.08 6.86
C TRP A 2 -0.48 -3.09 6.18
N VAL A 3 -1.43 -3.88 6.68
CA VAL A 3 -2.83 -3.83 6.26
C VAL A 3 -3.62 -3.31 7.46
N MET A 4 -4.42 -2.27 7.24
CA MET A 4 -5.29 -1.76 8.28
C MET A 4 -6.33 -2.82 8.64
N VAL A 5 -6.57 -3.03 9.92
CA VAL A 5 -7.68 -3.86 10.40
C VAL A 5 -8.86 -2.91 10.64
N ASP A 6 -9.95 -3.08 9.89
CA ASP A 6 -11.11 -2.16 9.89
C ASP A 6 -12.42 -2.91 10.13
N ASP A 7 -12.66 -4.01 9.39
CA ASP A 7 -13.87 -4.83 9.55
C ASP A 7 -13.64 -6.33 9.32
N ASP A 8 -14.74 -7.08 9.27
CA ASP A 8 -14.79 -8.54 9.15
C ASP A 8 -14.29 -9.08 7.80
N ARG A 9 -14.04 -8.23 6.81
CA ARG A 9 -13.46 -8.64 5.51
C ARG A 9 -11.99 -9.06 5.63
N LEU A 10 -11.30 -8.68 6.71
CA LEU A 10 -9.93 -9.10 7.02
C LEU A 10 -9.93 -9.98 8.28
N PRO A 11 -10.23 -11.29 8.14
CA PRO A 11 -10.12 -12.21 9.26
C PRO A 11 -8.66 -12.37 9.67
N LEU A 12 -8.40 -12.26 10.97
CA LEU A 12 -7.09 -12.52 11.56
C LEU A 12 -6.87 -14.02 11.72
N ALA A 13 -5.63 -14.47 11.53
CA ALA A 13 -5.25 -15.84 11.86
C ALA A 13 -5.14 -16.03 13.38
N ASP A 14 -5.20 -17.28 13.84
CA ASP A 14 -5.06 -17.61 15.26
C ASP A 14 -3.75 -17.05 15.83
N GLY A 15 -3.85 -16.19 16.84
CA GLY A 15 -2.72 -15.56 17.51
C GLY A 15 -2.21 -14.26 16.86
N GLU A 16 -2.81 -13.80 15.76
CA GLU A 16 -2.53 -12.47 15.23
C GLU A 16 -3.17 -11.38 16.10
N VAL A 17 -2.35 -10.40 16.50
CA VAL A 17 -2.78 -9.26 17.30
C VAL A 17 -2.48 -7.98 16.53
N PRO A 18 -3.48 -7.15 16.21
CA PRO A 18 -3.25 -5.86 15.55
C PRO A 18 -2.40 -4.93 16.42
N GLU A 19 -1.53 -4.15 15.77
CA GLU A 19 -0.72 -3.13 16.41
C GLU A 19 -1.14 -1.74 15.95
N GLU A 20 -1.23 -0.79 16.88
CA GLU A 20 -1.36 0.62 16.54
C GLU A 20 -0.03 1.15 16.01
N LYS A 21 -0.06 1.68 14.77
CA LYS A 21 1.12 2.27 14.12
C LYS A 21 0.75 3.53 13.36
N MET A 22 1.70 4.47 13.30
CA MET A 22 1.64 5.62 12.40
C MET A 22 1.97 5.15 10.99
N VAL A 23 0.95 5.12 10.13
CA VAL A 23 1.05 4.60 8.77
C VAL A 23 0.46 5.57 7.75
N ARG A 24 0.97 5.51 6.53
CA ARG A 24 0.48 6.30 5.40
C ARG A 24 0.20 5.40 4.20
N PHE A 25 -0.94 5.64 3.56
CA PHE A 25 -1.27 5.03 2.29
C PHE A 25 -0.73 5.90 1.16
N ARG A 26 0.25 5.37 0.41
CA ARG A 26 0.81 6.09 -0.74
C ARG A 26 -0.08 6.01 -1.96
N THR A 27 -0.92 4.97 -2.05
CA THR A 27 -1.95 4.81 -3.06
C THR A 27 -3.21 4.26 -2.39
N LEU A 28 -4.38 4.48 -2.98
CA LEU A 28 -5.66 4.02 -2.47
C LEU A 28 -6.40 3.17 -3.49
N GLY A 29 -7.10 2.15 -2.99
CA GLY A 29 -8.05 1.35 -3.74
C GLY A 29 -8.87 0.49 -2.78
N CYS A 30 -9.36 -0.66 -3.23
CA CYS A 30 -10.22 -1.49 -2.38
C CYS A 30 -9.50 -2.00 -1.12
N TYR A 31 -10.24 -2.01 -0.01
CA TYR A 31 -9.91 -2.75 1.20
C TYR A 31 -10.23 -4.25 1.03
N PRO A 32 -9.46 -5.20 1.60
CA PRO A 32 -8.18 -5.06 2.32
C PRO A 32 -6.94 -5.20 1.39
N LEU A 33 -7.07 -4.79 0.11
CA LEU A 33 -6.03 -4.99 -0.92
C LEU A 33 -5.05 -3.82 -1.06
N THR A 34 -5.19 -2.80 -0.21
CA THR A 34 -4.31 -1.63 -0.16
C THR A 34 -3.50 -1.67 1.12
N GLY A 35 -2.19 -1.81 0.98
CA GLY A 35 -1.29 -1.76 2.12
C GLY A 35 -0.75 -0.35 2.40
N ALA A 36 -0.49 -0.09 3.68
CA ALA A 36 0.18 1.10 4.18
C ALA A 36 1.67 0.85 4.41
N ILE A 37 2.42 1.94 4.51
CA ILE A 37 3.80 1.96 4.99
C ILE A 37 3.85 2.69 6.33
N GLU A 38 4.80 2.33 7.20
CA GLU A 38 5.11 3.18 8.34
C GLU A 38 5.66 4.51 7.85
N SER A 39 5.15 5.60 8.40
CA SER A 39 5.53 6.96 8.01
C SER A 39 5.12 7.93 9.11
N GLU A 40 6.06 8.76 9.53
CA GLU A 40 5.82 9.88 10.46
C GLU A 40 5.56 11.19 9.70
N ALA A 41 5.43 11.13 8.37
CA ALA A 41 5.18 12.29 7.53
C ALA A 41 3.72 12.76 7.65
N ASP A 42 3.49 13.67 8.57
CA ASP A 42 2.19 14.29 8.91
C ASP A 42 1.96 15.65 8.23
N THR A 43 2.93 16.16 7.46
CA THR A 43 2.80 17.37 6.64
C THR A 43 3.20 17.12 5.19
N VAL A 44 2.79 18.02 4.29
CA VAL A 44 3.13 17.92 2.87
C VAL A 44 4.64 17.99 2.65
N GLU A 45 5.34 18.84 3.39
CA GLU A 45 6.80 18.98 3.30
C GLU A 45 7.51 17.68 3.68
N LYS A 46 7.13 17.07 4.81
CA LYS A 46 7.66 15.77 5.23
C LYS A 46 7.35 14.67 4.22
N ILE A 47 6.15 14.71 3.61
CA ILE A 47 5.76 13.77 2.55
C ILE A 47 6.68 13.93 1.33
N VAL A 48 6.97 15.16 0.92
CA VAL A 48 7.87 15.43 -0.21
C VAL A 48 9.28 14.93 0.10
N GLU A 49 9.81 15.19 1.29
CA GLU A 49 11.13 14.69 1.71
C GLU A 49 11.21 13.16 1.69
N GLU A 50 10.17 12.48 2.22
CA GLU A 50 10.05 11.02 2.15
C GLU A 50 10.01 10.53 0.68
N MET A 51 9.26 11.20 -0.19
CA MET A 51 9.16 10.85 -1.60
C MET A 51 10.46 11.04 -2.39
N MET A 52 11.32 11.97 -1.98
CA MET A 52 12.61 12.19 -2.64
C MET A 52 13.62 11.07 -2.36
N THR A 53 13.44 10.33 -1.26
CA THR A 53 14.39 9.28 -0.84
C THR A 53 13.86 7.86 -1.09
N THR A 54 12.54 7.68 -1.26
CA THR A 54 11.95 6.38 -1.59
C THR A 54 12.36 5.90 -2.99
N ARG A 55 12.75 4.63 -3.09
CA ARG A 55 12.99 3.93 -4.37
C ARG A 55 11.85 2.99 -4.77
N LEU A 56 10.86 2.82 -3.90
CA LEU A 56 9.72 1.95 -4.13
C LEU A 56 8.61 2.73 -4.85
N SER A 57 8.06 2.15 -5.92
CA SER A 57 6.88 2.67 -6.61
C SER A 57 5.74 2.94 -5.63
N GLU A 58 4.99 4.02 -5.87
CA GLU A 58 3.80 4.38 -5.09
C GLU A 58 2.81 3.20 -4.98
N ARG A 59 2.63 2.45 -6.07
CA ARG A 59 1.68 1.33 -6.16
C ARG A 59 2.20 -0.01 -5.62
N SER A 60 3.43 -0.06 -5.14
CA SER A 60 4.06 -1.32 -4.67
C SER A 60 3.34 -1.99 -3.49
N THR A 61 2.47 -1.25 -2.79
CA THR A 61 1.66 -1.78 -1.67
C THR A 61 0.26 -2.27 -2.08
N ARG A 62 -0.06 -2.31 -3.38
CA ARG A 62 -1.27 -2.97 -3.88
C ARG A 62 -1.02 -4.48 -3.93
N ALA A 63 -1.74 -5.25 -3.13
CA ALA A 63 -1.57 -6.70 -3.07
C ALA A 63 -1.76 -7.37 -4.44
N ILE A 64 -2.68 -6.83 -5.24
CA ILE A 64 -3.03 -7.33 -6.57
C ILE A 64 -2.01 -6.97 -7.67
N ASP A 65 -1.11 -6.02 -7.43
CA ASP A 65 -0.15 -5.58 -8.45
C ASP A 65 1.08 -6.54 -8.49
N ARG A 66 1.14 -7.56 -7.62
CA ARG A 66 2.21 -8.58 -7.56
C ARG A 66 2.10 -9.68 -8.60
N ASP A 67 0.93 -9.87 -9.21
CA ASP A 67 0.75 -10.86 -10.28
C ASP A 67 1.28 -10.29 -11.60
N GLY A 68 2.58 -10.51 -11.83
CA GLY A 68 3.40 -9.92 -12.88
C GLY A 68 3.10 -10.31 -14.32
N ASP A 69 1.92 -10.87 -14.62
CA ASP A 69 1.37 -11.05 -15.98
C ASP A 69 -0.03 -10.43 -16.16
N ALA A 70 -0.75 -10.15 -15.07
CA ALA A 70 -2.11 -9.57 -15.09
C ALA A 70 -2.16 -8.15 -14.50
N SER A 71 -1.04 -7.67 -13.96
CA SER A 71 -0.87 -6.34 -13.38
C SER A 71 -1.29 -5.25 -14.35
N MET A 72 -2.21 -4.38 -13.92
CA MET A 72 -2.65 -3.22 -14.69
C MET A 72 -1.49 -2.31 -15.12
N GLU A 73 -0.41 -2.27 -14.33
CA GLU A 73 0.77 -1.47 -14.65
C GLU A 73 1.58 -2.05 -15.82
N GLN A 74 1.61 -3.39 -15.96
CA GLN A 74 2.21 -4.02 -17.13
C GLN A 74 1.35 -3.81 -18.37
N LYS A 75 0.03 -3.97 -18.27
CA LYS A 75 -0.91 -3.69 -19.39
C LYS A 75 -0.81 -2.23 -19.86
N LYS A 76 -0.61 -1.27 -18.93
CA LYS A 76 -0.31 0.12 -19.30
C LYS A 76 1.03 0.26 -20.03
N ARG A 77 2.10 -0.40 -19.58
CA ARG A 77 3.39 -0.42 -20.29
C ARG A 77 3.30 -1.05 -21.68
N GLU A 78 2.41 -2.03 -21.85
CA GLU A 78 2.14 -2.73 -23.11
C GLU A 78 1.18 -1.95 -24.04
N GLY A 79 0.70 -0.77 -23.64
CA GLY A 79 -0.15 0.08 -24.48
C GLY A 79 -1.59 -0.39 -24.58
N TYR A 80 -2.07 -1.18 -23.61
CA TYR A 80 -3.47 -1.62 -23.53
C TYR A 80 -4.43 -0.48 -23.13
N PHE A 81 -3.89 0.69 -22.80
CA PHE A 81 -4.60 1.92 -22.41
C PHE A 81 -3.96 3.14 -23.06
#